data_AF-A0A946SAF7-F1
#
_entry.id   AF-A0A946SAF7-F1
#
_cell.length_a   1.000
_cell.length_b   1.000
_cell.length_c   1.000
_cell.angle_alpha   90.00
_cell.angle_beta   90.00
_cell.angle_gamma   90.00
#
_symmetry.space_group_name_H-M   'P 1'
#
loop_
_entity.id
_entity.type
_entity.pdbx_description
1 polymer ?
#
loop_
_entity_poly.entity_id
_entity_poly.type
_entity_poly.pdbx_seq_one_letter_code
_entity_poly.pdbx_strand_id
1 'polypeptide(L)'
;MKNSILSTVTFVIIAQLISIVASSQTQLDSLPYTPETYLSTYEALENWSPLNVDEMWDVPIVPLNLEFDFPCFGEFATPGEIRLTDIGAGIEVFGDNGEFHLFSSSTVSISDILNVAATDTSITEGSTHRYVTVGTAPNRIFKLEFNNVGFDYEMALTELATSRANFQIWLYEVGTIEYHYGPNTVTDLEAIDYWPKPSTGISSYWD
;
A
#
# COMPACT_ATOMS: atom_id res chain seq x y z
N MET A 1 -36.88 57.01 43.88
CA MET A 1 -35.86 56.93 42.82
C MET A 1 -34.51 56.70 43.48
N LYS A 2 -34.08 55.43 43.60
CA LYS A 2 -32.78 55.05 44.14
C LYS A 2 -31.98 54.45 42.98
N ASN A 3 -30.97 55.19 42.53
CA ASN A 3 -30.05 54.74 41.49
C ASN A 3 -29.10 53.71 42.11
N SER A 4 -29.23 52.46 41.66
CA SER A 4 -28.33 51.37 41.98
C SER A 4 -27.19 51.36 40.97
N ILE A 5 -25.96 51.53 41.46
CA ILE A 5 -24.72 51.44 40.70
C ILE A 5 -24.44 49.94 40.47
N LEU A 6 -24.66 49.44 39.25
CA LEU A 6 -24.23 48.10 38.87
C LEU A 6 -22.76 48.15 38.44
N SER A 7 -21.87 47.59 39.27
CA SER A 7 -20.47 47.38 38.90
C SER A 7 -20.36 46.22 37.91
N THR A 8 -19.86 46.50 36.70
CA THR A 8 -19.55 45.46 35.71
C THR A 8 -18.27 44.73 36.13
N VAL A 9 -18.41 43.49 36.60
CA VAL A 9 -17.28 42.58 36.80
C VAL A 9 -17.01 41.89 35.47
N THR A 10 -15.91 42.27 34.82
CA THR A 10 -15.44 41.62 33.59
C THR A 10 -14.86 40.25 33.94
N PHE A 11 -15.56 39.18 33.58
CA PHE A 11 -15.03 37.81 33.63
C PHE A 11 -14.06 37.61 32.46
N VAL A 12 -12.78 37.41 32.76
CA VAL A 12 -11.78 36.98 31.77
C VAL A 12 -11.80 35.46 31.73
N ILE A 13 -12.33 34.89 30.65
CA ILE A 13 -12.24 33.44 30.39
C ILE A 13 -10.86 33.19 29.76
N ILE A 14 -9.95 32.60 30.52
CA ILE A 14 -8.70 32.06 30.00
C ILE A 14 -9.03 30.68 29.41
N ALA A 15 -9.11 30.59 28.09
CA ALA A 15 -9.20 29.31 27.39
C ALA A 15 -7.85 28.60 27.51
N GLN A 16 -7.74 27.62 28.40
CA GLN A 16 -6.61 26.70 28.42
C GLN A 16 -6.77 25.70 27.26
N LEU A 17 -5.86 25.77 26.29
CA LEU A 17 -5.64 24.70 25.31
C LEU A 17 -5.18 23.45 26.07
N ILE A 18 -6.07 22.49 26.24
CA ILE A 18 -5.72 21.14 26.67
C ILE A 18 -5.26 20.40 25.42
N SER A 19 -3.94 20.29 25.24
CA SER A 19 -3.36 19.38 24.27
C SER A 19 -3.55 17.95 24.79
N ILE A 20 -4.56 17.25 24.30
CA ILE A 20 -4.72 15.82 24.54
C ILE A 20 -3.66 15.13 23.69
N VAL A 21 -2.52 14.78 24.29
CA VAL A 21 -1.55 13.88 23.66
C VAL A 21 -2.13 12.48 23.81
N ALA A 22 -2.84 12.01 22.78
CA ALA A 22 -3.20 10.61 22.67
C ALA A 22 -1.92 9.83 22.33
N SER A 23 -1.23 9.33 23.33
CA SER A 23 -0.17 8.35 23.16
C SER A 23 -0.82 6.98 22.90
N SER A 24 -0.97 6.62 21.63
CA SER A 24 -1.22 5.22 21.26
C SER A 24 0.04 4.42 21.54
N GLN A 25 0.02 3.60 22.59
CA GLN A 25 1.05 2.58 22.81
C GLN A 25 0.78 1.41 21.88
N THR A 26 1.42 1.41 20.72
CA THR A 26 1.78 0.16 20.04
C THR A 26 3.24 -0.09 20.39
N GLN A 27 3.51 -1.14 21.18
CA GLN A 27 4.86 -1.69 21.26
C GLN A 27 5.14 -2.32 19.88
N LEU A 28 5.57 -1.47 18.95
CA LEU A 28 6.21 -1.90 17.72
C LEU A 28 7.64 -2.25 18.16
N ASP A 29 8.07 -3.49 17.94
CA ASP A 29 9.51 -3.74 17.92
C ASP A 29 10.14 -2.71 16.99
N SER A 30 11.31 -2.18 17.37
CA SER A 30 11.99 -1.18 16.54
C SER A 30 12.20 -1.78 15.16
N LEU A 31 11.48 -1.26 14.17
CA LEU A 31 11.61 -1.70 12.79
C LEU A 31 13.09 -1.56 12.39
N PRO A 32 13.69 -2.54 11.68
CA PRO A 32 15.11 -2.49 11.33
C PRO A 32 15.42 -1.45 10.22
N TYR A 33 14.47 -0.59 9.89
CA TYR A 33 14.54 0.42 8.84
C TYR A 33 13.94 1.75 9.32
N THR A 34 14.36 2.84 8.68
CA THR A 34 13.84 4.19 8.94
C THR A 34 12.79 4.52 7.88
N PRO A 35 11.50 4.67 8.24
CA PRO A 35 10.49 5.10 7.28
C PRO A 35 10.63 6.59 7.00
N GLU A 36 10.56 6.97 5.73
CA GLU A 36 10.49 8.36 5.28
C GLU A 36 9.21 8.54 4.46
N THR A 37 8.56 9.69 4.62
CA THR A 37 7.34 10.02 3.88
C THR A 37 7.55 11.29 3.07
N TYR A 38 7.17 11.22 1.80
CA TYR A 38 7.31 12.33 0.86
C TYR A 38 6.00 12.52 0.10
N LEU A 39 5.75 13.75 -0.34
CA LEU A 39 4.67 14.05 -1.28
C LEU A 39 5.26 14.14 -2.68
N SER A 40 4.90 13.20 -3.54
CA SER A 40 5.16 13.21 -4.97
C SER A 40 3.84 13.14 -5.72
N THR A 41 3.83 13.61 -6.98
CA THR A 41 2.68 13.37 -7.86
C THR A 41 2.74 11.93 -8.35
N TYR A 42 1.65 11.20 -8.21
CA TYR A 42 1.51 9.88 -8.82
C TYR A 42 1.41 10.04 -10.33
N GLU A 43 2.31 9.39 -11.07
CA GLU A 43 2.29 9.30 -12.52
C GLU A 43 2.14 7.84 -12.92
N ALA A 44 1.10 7.54 -13.70
CA ALA A 44 0.90 6.20 -14.22
C ALA A 44 2.12 5.77 -15.06
N LEU A 45 2.45 4.48 -15.05
CA LEU A 45 3.57 4.00 -15.85
C LEU A 45 3.31 4.20 -17.34
N GLU A 46 4.34 4.63 -18.07
CA GLU A 46 4.38 4.67 -19.53
C GLU A 46 5.37 3.62 -20.07
N ASN A 47 5.19 3.20 -21.33
CA ASN A 47 6.07 2.21 -21.99
C ASN A 47 6.27 0.92 -21.17
N TRP A 48 5.21 0.50 -20.47
CA TRP A 48 5.23 -0.64 -19.58
C TRP A 48 5.06 -1.98 -20.32
N SER A 49 5.43 -3.06 -19.65
CA SER A 49 5.14 -4.44 -20.02
C SER A 49 4.12 -5.05 -19.04
N PRO A 50 3.19 -5.90 -19.49
CA PRO A 50 2.27 -6.57 -18.58
C PRO A 50 3.04 -7.59 -17.73
N LEU A 51 2.70 -7.68 -16.45
CA LEU A 51 3.11 -8.82 -15.63
C LEU A 51 2.31 -10.06 -16.09
N ASN A 52 2.90 -11.26 -15.99
CA ASN A 52 2.27 -12.51 -16.42
C ASN A 52 1.19 -12.99 -15.42
N VAL A 53 0.13 -12.20 -15.25
CA VAL A 53 -1.03 -12.51 -14.39
C VAL A 53 -2.15 -13.15 -15.21
N ASP A 54 -2.95 -14.02 -14.59
CA ASP A 54 -4.16 -14.57 -15.21
C ASP A 54 -5.18 -13.44 -15.51
N GLU A 55 -6.05 -13.64 -16.49
CA GLU A 55 -7.05 -12.62 -16.85
C GLU A 55 -8.05 -12.37 -15.72
N MET A 56 -8.44 -13.38 -14.94
CA MET A 56 -9.41 -13.26 -13.85
C MET A 56 -8.73 -13.38 -12.48
N TRP A 57 -7.56 -12.78 -12.36
CA TRP A 57 -6.76 -12.86 -11.14
C TRP A 57 -7.49 -12.32 -9.90
N ASP A 58 -7.23 -13.00 -8.80
CA ASP A 58 -7.50 -12.63 -7.42
C ASP A 58 -6.16 -12.81 -6.69
N VAL A 59 -5.61 -11.73 -6.10
CA VAL A 59 -4.27 -11.66 -5.47
C VAL A 59 -3.19 -12.58 -6.11
N PRO A 60 -2.61 -12.21 -7.28
CA PRO A 60 -1.85 -13.16 -8.08
C PRO A 60 -0.45 -13.43 -7.51
N ILE A 61 -0.09 -14.71 -7.38
CA ILE A 61 1.26 -15.14 -6.98
C ILE A 61 2.12 -15.39 -8.22
N VAL A 62 2.88 -14.38 -8.66
CA VAL A 62 3.67 -14.45 -9.90
C VAL A 62 5.07 -13.85 -9.73
N PRO A 63 6.13 -14.45 -10.32
CA PRO A 63 7.48 -13.88 -10.28
C PRO A 63 7.54 -12.47 -10.86
N LEU A 64 8.37 -11.63 -10.27
CA LEU A 64 8.66 -10.30 -10.79
C LEU A 64 9.78 -10.37 -11.83
N ASN A 65 9.63 -9.62 -12.93
CA ASN A 65 10.62 -9.59 -14.01
C ASN A 65 11.74 -8.57 -13.74
N LEU A 66 12.45 -8.71 -12.62
CA LEU A 66 13.59 -7.84 -12.31
C LEU A 66 14.76 -8.11 -13.26
N GLU A 67 15.50 -7.06 -13.60
CA GLU A 67 16.70 -7.13 -14.43
C GLU A 67 18.00 -7.08 -13.60
N PHE A 68 17.88 -7.11 -12.28
CA PHE A 68 18.98 -6.99 -11.33
C PHE A 68 18.69 -7.80 -10.07
N ASP A 69 19.77 -8.20 -9.39
CA ASP A 69 19.68 -8.80 -8.07
C ASP A 69 19.30 -7.71 -7.06
N PHE A 70 18.32 -7.98 -6.22
CA PHE A 70 17.83 -7.02 -5.24
C PHE A 70 18.52 -7.26 -3.89
N PRO A 71 19.22 -6.26 -3.32
CA PRO A 71 19.85 -6.42 -2.02
C PRO A 71 18.80 -6.44 -0.90
N CYS A 72 18.80 -7.51 -0.12
CA CYS A 72 17.87 -7.70 0.99
C CYS A 72 18.45 -8.64 2.05
N PHE A 73 18.16 -8.38 3.33
CA PHE A 73 18.56 -9.23 4.46
C PHE A 73 20.05 -9.53 4.59
N GLY A 74 20.90 -8.62 4.10
CA GLY A 74 22.36 -8.79 4.12
C GLY A 74 22.92 -9.61 2.95
N GLU A 75 22.06 -10.11 2.07
CA GLU A 75 22.38 -10.89 0.87
C GLU A 75 21.70 -10.25 -0.37
N PHE A 76 21.63 -11.00 -1.47
CA PHE A 76 20.94 -10.61 -2.70
C PHE A 76 19.91 -11.66 -3.10
N ALA A 77 18.69 -11.22 -3.40
CA ALA A 77 17.69 -12.05 -4.05
C ALA A 77 17.77 -11.88 -5.57
N THR A 78 17.89 -13.00 -6.28
CA THR A 78 17.87 -13.03 -7.74
C THR A 78 16.44 -12.87 -8.27
N PRO A 79 16.22 -12.46 -9.53
CA PRO A 79 14.87 -12.26 -10.07
C PRO A 79 13.92 -13.45 -9.94
N GLY A 80 14.44 -14.68 -9.87
CA GLY A 80 13.62 -15.89 -9.67
C GLY A 80 13.12 -16.10 -8.24
N GLU A 81 13.66 -15.35 -7.27
CA GLU A 81 13.38 -15.47 -5.84
C GLU A 81 12.45 -14.36 -5.34
N ILE A 82 11.96 -13.50 -6.23
CA ILE A 82 11.11 -12.36 -5.89
C ILE A 82 9.78 -12.49 -6.65
N ARG A 83 8.67 -12.47 -5.93
CA ARG A 83 7.33 -12.61 -6.52
C ARG A 83 6.27 -11.80 -5.79
N LEU A 84 5.14 -11.59 -6.46
CA LEU A 84 3.91 -11.21 -5.78
C LEU A 84 3.44 -12.32 -4.85
N THR A 85 2.70 -11.93 -3.83
CA THR A 85 2.10 -12.81 -2.81
C THR A 85 0.58 -12.77 -2.90
N ASP A 86 -0.07 -13.63 -2.12
CA ASP A 86 -1.53 -13.74 -1.96
C ASP A 86 -2.13 -12.57 -1.15
N ILE A 87 -1.49 -11.40 -1.22
CA ILE A 87 -1.79 -10.17 -0.48
C ILE A 87 -1.46 -9.02 -1.43
N GLY A 88 -2.45 -8.18 -1.71
CA GLY A 88 -2.29 -6.94 -2.45
C GLY A 88 -1.23 -6.04 -1.84
N ALA A 89 -0.39 -5.45 -2.71
CA ALA A 89 0.79 -4.68 -2.34
C ALA A 89 1.87 -5.44 -1.55
N GLY A 90 1.82 -6.78 -1.49
CA GLY A 90 2.87 -7.60 -0.89
C GLY A 90 3.89 -8.12 -1.92
N ILE A 91 5.14 -8.27 -1.50
CA ILE A 91 6.21 -8.93 -2.27
C ILE A 91 6.89 -9.97 -1.38
N GLU A 92 6.95 -11.20 -1.85
CA GLU A 92 7.74 -12.26 -1.27
C GLU A 92 9.16 -12.24 -1.81
N VAL A 93 10.12 -12.39 -0.91
CA VAL A 93 11.53 -12.59 -1.23
C VAL A 93 12.03 -13.85 -0.56
N PHE A 94 12.36 -14.86 -1.35
CA PHE A 94 12.83 -16.15 -0.85
C PHE A 94 14.29 -16.06 -0.41
N GLY A 95 14.58 -16.59 0.76
CA GLY A 95 15.94 -16.85 1.23
C GLY A 95 16.41 -18.27 0.90
N ASP A 96 17.71 -18.51 1.04
CA ASP A 96 18.36 -19.79 0.76
C ASP A 96 17.80 -20.98 1.56
N ASN A 97 17.14 -20.73 2.69
CA ASN A 97 16.52 -21.75 3.55
C ASN A 97 15.13 -22.20 3.06
N GLY A 98 14.60 -21.59 1.98
CA GLY A 98 13.27 -21.86 1.44
C GLY A 98 12.13 -21.08 2.11
N GLU A 99 12.44 -20.29 3.14
CA GLU A 99 11.51 -19.37 3.76
C GLU A 99 11.48 -18.06 2.97
N PHE A 100 10.37 -17.33 3.04
CA PHE A 100 10.27 -16.00 2.43
C PHE A 100 10.16 -14.90 3.46
N HIS A 101 10.67 -13.74 3.09
CA HIS A 101 10.38 -12.49 3.75
C HIS A 101 9.28 -11.75 3.00
N LEU A 102 8.37 -11.11 3.72
CA LEU A 102 7.32 -10.28 3.14
C LEU A 102 7.72 -8.82 3.23
N PHE A 103 7.81 -8.15 2.08
CA PHE A 103 7.66 -6.70 2.01
C PHE A 103 6.18 -6.39 1.89
N SER A 104 5.65 -5.62 2.84
CA SER A 104 4.31 -5.08 2.73
C SER A 104 4.28 -3.66 3.25
N SER A 105 3.61 -2.77 2.52
CA SER A 105 3.11 -1.51 3.06
C SER A 105 1.60 -1.45 2.95
N SER A 106 0.91 -2.61 2.93
CA SER A 106 -0.54 -2.64 2.81
C SER A 106 -1.20 -2.06 4.06
N THR A 107 -2.11 -1.10 3.89
CA THR A 107 -3.26 -1.11 4.79
C THR A 107 -4.05 -2.38 4.45
N VAL A 108 -4.63 -3.09 5.41
CA VAL A 108 -5.38 -4.32 5.07
C VAL A 108 -6.56 -4.05 4.13
N SER A 109 -6.98 -2.80 4.00
CA SER A 109 -7.90 -2.39 2.95
C SER A 109 -7.37 -2.64 1.52
N ILE A 110 -6.05 -2.67 1.25
CA ILE A 110 -5.48 -2.98 -0.07
C ILE A 110 -4.85 -4.38 -0.15
N SER A 111 -4.96 -5.20 0.90
CA SER A 111 -4.42 -6.57 0.88
C SER A 111 -5.29 -7.54 0.11
N ASP A 112 -6.58 -7.24 -0.06
CA ASP A 112 -7.54 -8.15 -0.66
C ASP A 112 -8.14 -7.51 -1.92
N ILE A 113 -7.37 -7.63 -3.01
CA ILE A 113 -7.65 -6.95 -4.28
C ILE A 113 -7.75 -7.96 -5.41
N LEU A 114 -8.57 -7.62 -6.40
CA LEU A 114 -8.81 -8.47 -7.56
C LEU A 114 -9.01 -7.66 -8.85
N ASN A 115 -9.11 -8.38 -9.96
CA ASN A 115 -9.54 -7.78 -11.22
C ASN A 115 -10.96 -7.22 -11.09
N VAL A 116 -11.17 -5.93 -11.39
CA VAL A 116 -12.50 -5.30 -11.36
C VAL A 116 -13.51 -5.99 -12.28
N ALA A 117 -13.04 -6.61 -13.37
CA ALA A 117 -13.88 -7.36 -14.31
C ALA A 117 -14.15 -8.80 -13.86
N ALA A 118 -13.59 -9.26 -12.72
CA ALA A 118 -13.83 -10.60 -12.20
C ALA A 118 -15.31 -10.78 -11.78
N THR A 119 -15.89 -9.76 -11.17
CA THR A 119 -17.29 -9.80 -10.68
C THR A 119 -18.17 -8.76 -11.37
N ASP A 120 -17.67 -7.55 -11.61
CA ASP A 120 -18.44 -6.48 -12.25
C ASP A 120 -18.43 -6.65 -13.78
N THR A 121 -19.38 -7.44 -14.27
CA THR A 121 -19.55 -7.74 -15.70
C THR A 121 -19.86 -6.52 -16.59
N SER A 122 -20.13 -5.35 -15.99
CA SER A 122 -20.31 -4.11 -16.74
C SER A 122 -18.99 -3.48 -17.20
N ILE A 123 -17.86 -3.92 -16.62
CA ILE A 123 -16.52 -3.42 -16.92
C ILE A 123 -15.87 -4.28 -18.00
N THR A 124 -15.50 -3.65 -19.12
CA THR A 124 -14.83 -4.33 -20.24
C THR A 124 -13.31 -4.27 -20.19
N GLU A 125 -12.76 -3.25 -19.53
CA GLU A 125 -11.30 -3.09 -19.33
C GLU A 125 -10.99 -3.35 -17.86
N GLY A 126 -10.45 -4.54 -17.59
CA GLY A 126 -10.12 -5.00 -16.24
C GLY A 126 -8.90 -4.31 -15.62
N SER A 127 -8.53 -4.79 -14.44
CA SER A 127 -7.32 -4.36 -13.73
C SER A 127 -6.07 -4.90 -14.42
N THR A 128 -4.98 -4.14 -14.39
CA THR A 128 -3.70 -4.56 -15.00
C THR A 128 -2.54 -4.40 -14.05
N HIS A 129 -1.66 -5.39 -14.01
CA HIS A 129 -0.34 -5.29 -13.40
C HIS A 129 0.68 -4.91 -14.47
N ARG A 130 1.29 -3.74 -14.34
CA ARG A 130 2.19 -3.16 -15.35
C ARG A 130 3.56 -2.95 -14.73
N TYR A 131 4.63 -3.23 -15.45
CA TYR A 131 5.97 -2.96 -14.96
C TYR A 131 6.87 -2.30 -15.98
N VAL A 132 7.88 -1.59 -15.49
CA VAL A 132 8.97 -1.04 -16.30
C VAL A 132 10.25 -0.98 -15.46
N THR A 133 11.39 -1.29 -16.08
CA THR A 133 12.70 -1.03 -15.50
C THR A 133 13.29 0.22 -16.15
N VAL A 134 13.70 1.19 -15.35
CA VAL A 134 14.31 2.44 -15.83
C VAL A 134 15.69 2.65 -15.22
N GLY A 135 16.49 3.50 -15.87
CA GLY A 135 17.85 3.82 -15.43
C GLY A 135 18.90 2.87 -16.02
N THR A 136 20.11 2.93 -15.46
CA THR A 136 21.25 2.11 -15.87
C THR A 136 22.00 1.64 -14.64
N ALA A 137 22.57 0.44 -14.67
CA ALA A 137 23.32 -0.12 -13.55
C ALA A 137 24.43 0.84 -13.07
N PRO A 138 24.66 0.99 -11.75
CA PRO A 138 23.99 0.28 -10.63
C PRO A 138 22.77 1.03 -10.06
N ASN A 139 22.09 1.87 -10.84
CA ASN A 139 20.99 2.73 -10.40
C ASN A 139 19.68 2.45 -11.16
N ARG A 140 19.38 1.18 -11.43
CA ARG A 140 18.09 0.80 -12.01
C ARG A 140 16.98 0.86 -10.98
N ILE A 141 15.76 1.07 -11.46
CA ILE A 141 14.53 1.03 -10.68
C ILE A 141 13.55 0.12 -11.41
N PHE A 142 13.15 -0.97 -10.78
CA PHE A 142 12.00 -1.76 -11.20
C PHE A 142 10.75 -1.13 -10.60
N LYS A 143 9.81 -0.72 -11.45
CA LYS A 143 8.54 -0.14 -11.03
C LYS A 143 7.42 -1.08 -11.41
N LEU A 144 6.61 -1.46 -10.44
CA LEU A 144 5.39 -2.24 -10.62
C LEU A 144 4.19 -1.35 -10.30
N GLU A 145 3.17 -1.39 -11.14
CA GLU A 145 1.90 -0.69 -10.98
C GLU A 145 0.76 -1.69 -10.91
N PHE A 146 -0.06 -1.52 -9.87
CA PHE A 146 -1.39 -2.11 -9.75
C PHE A 146 -2.37 -1.05 -10.23
N ASN A 147 -2.82 -1.18 -11.47
CA ASN A 147 -3.72 -0.21 -12.10
C ASN A 147 -5.17 -0.69 -12.01
N ASN A 148 -6.02 0.20 -11.51
CA ASN A 148 -7.48 0.08 -11.46
C ASN A 148 -7.96 -1.19 -10.75
N VAL A 149 -7.36 -1.54 -9.61
CA VAL A 149 -7.74 -2.74 -8.85
C VAL A 149 -9.03 -2.52 -8.06
N GLY A 150 -9.83 -3.58 -7.92
CA GLY A 150 -11.01 -3.61 -7.06
C GLY A 150 -10.69 -4.27 -5.72
N PHE A 151 -11.68 -4.33 -4.84
CA PHE A 151 -11.55 -4.90 -3.49
C PHE A 151 -12.49 -6.10 -3.34
N ASP A 152 -11.96 -7.25 -2.93
CA ASP A 152 -12.70 -8.52 -2.96
C ASP A 152 -13.97 -8.44 -2.11
N TYR A 153 -13.83 -7.96 -0.88
CA TYR A 153 -14.95 -7.89 0.06
C TYR A 153 -16.14 -7.06 -0.47
N GLU A 154 -15.88 -5.87 -1.05
CA GLU A 154 -16.96 -5.04 -1.64
C GLU A 154 -17.60 -5.75 -2.84
N MET A 155 -16.76 -6.31 -3.72
CA MET A 155 -17.20 -6.93 -4.96
C MET A 155 -17.96 -8.24 -4.72
N ALA A 156 -17.56 -9.02 -3.71
CA ALA A 156 -18.25 -10.24 -3.30
C ALA A 156 -19.66 -9.95 -2.74
N LEU A 157 -19.85 -8.81 -2.10
CA LEU A 157 -21.15 -8.41 -1.52
C LEU A 157 -22.07 -7.71 -2.52
N THR A 158 -21.51 -6.94 -3.45
CA THR A 158 -22.28 -6.02 -4.30
C THR A 158 -22.29 -6.40 -5.77
N GLU A 159 -21.39 -7.29 -6.20
CA GLU A 159 -21.10 -7.60 -7.60
C GLU A 159 -20.66 -6.39 -8.43
N LEU A 160 -20.26 -5.29 -7.76
CA LEU A 160 -19.85 -4.03 -8.38
C LEU A 160 -18.47 -3.62 -7.87
N ALA A 161 -17.63 -3.10 -8.75
CA ALA A 161 -16.34 -2.52 -8.38
C ALA A 161 -16.49 -1.00 -8.23
N THR A 162 -17.15 -0.55 -7.15
CA THR A 162 -17.39 0.88 -6.91
C THR A 162 -16.14 1.55 -6.36
N SER A 163 -15.47 0.86 -5.44
CA SER A 163 -14.18 1.23 -4.88
C SER A 163 -13.06 0.66 -5.74
N ARG A 164 -12.16 1.54 -6.16
CA ARG A 164 -10.99 1.20 -6.99
C ARG A 164 -9.77 1.96 -6.55
N ALA A 165 -8.60 1.39 -6.76
CA ALA A 165 -7.34 2.03 -6.42
C ALA A 165 -6.28 1.85 -7.49
N ASN A 166 -5.29 2.75 -7.45
CA ASN A 166 -4.05 2.66 -8.21
C ASN A 166 -2.89 2.83 -7.23
N PHE A 167 -1.87 2.00 -7.35
CA PHE A 167 -0.66 2.15 -6.56
C PHE A 167 0.53 1.53 -7.27
N GLN A 168 1.74 1.89 -6.83
CA GLN A 168 2.98 1.36 -7.36
C GLN A 168 3.93 0.91 -6.25
N ILE A 169 4.76 -0.08 -6.57
CA ILE A 169 5.88 -0.53 -5.75
C ILE A 169 7.15 -0.36 -6.57
N TRP A 170 8.13 0.35 -6.02
CA TRP A 170 9.41 0.59 -6.69
C TRP A 170 10.52 -0.12 -5.91
N LEU A 171 11.26 -0.97 -6.61
CA LEU A 171 12.46 -1.62 -6.10
C LEU A 171 13.66 -0.98 -6.77
N TYR A 172 14.50 -0.33 -5.98
CA TYR A 172 15.74 0.27 -6.47
C TYR A 172 16.85 -0.78 -6.40
N GLU A 173 17.72 -0.82 -7.40
CA GLU A 173 18.88 -1.73 -7.47
C GLU A 173 19.81 -1.63 -6.24
N VAL A 174 19.76 -0.51 -5.52
CA VAL A 174 20.53 -0.25 -4.31
C VAL A 174 19.82 -0.62 -3.00
N GLY A 175 18.60 -1.20 -3.07
CA GLY A 175 17.87 -1.73 -1.90
C GLY A 175 16.81 -0.82 -1.31
N THR A 176 16.61 0.39 -1.87
CA THR A 176 15.48 1.23 -1.50
C THR A 176 14.18 0.60 -2.01
N ILE A 177 13.15 0.59 -1.17
CA ILE A 177 11.79 0.17 -1.52
C ILE A 177 10.88 1.38 -1.32
N GLU A 178 10.06 1.70 -2.32
CA GLU A 178 9.06 2.74 -2.21
C GLU A 178 7.67 2.23 -2.58
N TYR A 179 6.67 2.75 -1.89
CA TYR A 179 5.26 2.54 -2.18
C TYR A 179 4.65 3.89 -2.53
N HIS A 180 4.00 3.96 -3.70
CA HIS A 180 3.38 5.18 -4.21
C HIS A 180 1.88 4.96 -4.34
N TYR A 181 1.10 5.68 -3.54
CA TYR A 181 -0.36 5.61 -3.58
C TYR A 181 -0.92 6.61 -4.59
N GLY A 182 -1.71 6.12 -5.54
CA GLY A 182 -2.33 6.91 -6.59
C GLY A 182 -3.79 7.28 -6.32
N PRO A 183 -4.48 7.84 -7.34
CA PRO A 183 -5.90 8.12 -7.26
C PRO A 183 -6.73 6.87 -6.95
N ASN A 184 -7.78 7.05 -6.16
CA ASN A 184 -8.74 6.00 -5.80
C ASN A 184 -10.17 6.56 -5.76
N THR A 185 -11.16 5.68 -5.78
CA THR A 185 -12.60 6.02 -5.64
C THR A 185 -13.18 5.59 -4.29
N VAL A 186 -12.34 5.18 -3.34
CA VAL A 186 -12.77 4.67 -2.03
C VAL A 186 -13.41 5.80 -1.23
N THR A 187 -14.68 5.62 -0.85
CA THR A 187 -15.41 6.56 0.00
C THR A 187 -15.79 5.99 1.36
N ASP A 188 -15.73 4.67 1.51
CA ASP A 188 -16.12 3.95 2.72
C ASP A 188 -15.13 2.81 2.97
N LEU A 189 -14.32 2.93 4.03
CA LEU A 189 -13.34 1.91 4.39
C LEU A 189 -14.02 0.64 4.93
N GLU A 190 -15.18 0.77 5.60
CA GLU A 190 -15.90 -0.38 6.15
C GLU A 190 -16.51 -1.25 5.04
N ALA A 191 -16.74 -0.67 3.86
CA ALA A 191 -17.26 -1.38 2.70
C ALA A 191 -16.20 -2.24 2.00
N ILE A 192 -14.91 -1.92 2.16
CA ILE A 192 -13.80 -2.62 1.49
C ILE A 192 -12.93 -3.44 2.44
N ASP A 193 -13.05 -3.24 3.76
CA ASP A 193 -12.18 -3.86 4.76
C ASP A 193 -12.92 -4.91 5.58
N TYR A 194 -12.61 -6.19 5.33
CA TYR A 194 -13.11 -7.31 6.13
C TYR A 194 -12.29 -7.53 7.43
N TRP A 195 -11.04 -7.04 7.49
CA TRP A 195 -10.07 -7.34 8.55
C TRP A 195 -9.38 -6.06 9.05
N PRO A 196 -9.98 -5.29 9.98
CA PRO A 196 -9.56 -3.92 10.28
C PRO A 196 -8.27 -3.79 11.11
N LYS A 197 -7.11 -4.15 10.53
CA LYS A 197 -5.79 -4.02 11.16
C LYS A 197 -4.72 -3.63 10.13
N PRO A 198 -4.03 -2.49 10.23
CA PRO A 198 -2.97 -2.15 9.28
C PRO A 198 -1.75 -3.08 9.43
N SER A 199 -1.14 -3.49 8.30
CA SER A 199 0.11 -4.26 8.25
C SER A 199 1.15 -3.53 7.40
N THR A 200 1.96 -2.67 8.02
CA THR A 200 3.13 -2.10 7.36
C THR A 200 4.40 -2.74 7.91
N GLY A 201 5.21 -3.32 7.02
CA GLY A 201 6.61 -3.56 7.27
C GLY A 201 7.25 -4.68 6.46
N ILE A 202 8.52 -4.89 6.79
CA ILE A 202 9.31 -6.04 6.33
C ILE A 202 9.22 -7.10 7.43
N SER A 203 8.52 -8.20 7.16
CA SER A 203 8.45 -9.35 8.08
C SER A 203 9.32 -10.48 7.56
N SER A 204 10.01 -11.17 8.47
CA SER A 204 10.77 -12.37 8.14
C SER A 204 9.95 -13.65 8.12
N TYR A 205 8.70 -13.62 8.60
CA TYR A 205 7.82 -14.78 8.63
C TYR A 205 6.37 -14.33 8.53
N TRP A 206 5.67 -14.82 7.52
CA TRP A 206 4.22 -14.95 7.49
C TRP A 206 3.93 -16.46 7.48
N ASP A 207 3.61 -17.01 8.65
CA ASP A 207 2.90 -18.28 8.78
C ASP A 207 1.41 -17.98 8.98
#